data_AF-A0A7V7D7B0-F1
#
_entry.id   AF-A0A7V7D7B0-F1
#
_cell.length_a   1.000
_cell.length_b   1.000
_cell.length_c   1.000
_cell.angle_alpha   90.00
_cell.angle_beta   90.00
_cell.angle_gamma   90.00
#
_symmetry.space_group_name_H-M   'P 1'
#
loop_
_entity.id
_entity.type
_entity.pdbx_description
1 polymer ?
#
loop_
_entity_poly.entity_id
_entity_poly.type
_entity_poly.pdbx_seq_one_letter_code
_entity_poly.pdbx_strand_id
1 'polypeptide(L)'
;MINFDRLADKYDEEQKREDSSKIQSQAVKKTKKSSLHIVLLVFALVIVASIAYYFWPTVKGLRAATKVSALFHKDVSLTGIFYSEDDPIAIVDGKIVHEEDVIDDVKVLKIHKDEVEFERAGRRWSQNMHVVEKGVSSGLPMLLELGSHKCPPCRQMIPILDGLRAKYAAKFQIKYIDVWQDRAAASEYGVRKIPTQIFYDRNGKEVFRHVGFYSKKDILAAWIKLGVKL
;
A
#
# COMPACT_ATOMS: atom_id res chain seq x y z
N MET A 1 -45.35 49.96 4.14
CA MET A 1 -44.68 48.91 4.93
C MET A 1 -45.04 47.57 4.31
N ILE A 2 -44.14 46.97 3.53
CA ILE A 2 -44.35 45.65 2.93
C ILE A 2 -44.00 44.61 4.01
N ASN A 3 -44.93 43.71 4.32
CA ASN A 3 -44.79 42.74 5.38
C ASN A 3 -43.87 41.59 4.91
N PHE A 4 -42.61 41.65 5.34
CA PHE A 4 -41.50 40.80 4.88
C PHE A 4 -41.70 39.32 5.27
N ASP A 5 -42.41 39.06 6.38
CA ASP A 5 -42.66 37.71 6.89
C ASP A 5 -43.52 36.88 5.92
N ARG A 6 -44.50 37.51 5.26
CA ARG A 6 -45.40 36.81 4.31
C ARG A 6 -44.70 36.38 3.02
N LEU A 7 -43.56 36.99 2.67
CA LEU A 7 -42.78 36.62 1.50
C LEU A 7 -41.87 35.41 1.77
N ALA A 8 -41.37 35.27 2.99
CA ALA A 8 -40.56 34.12 3.39
C ALA A 8 -41.40 32.82 3.39
N ASP A 9 -42.62 32.87 3.95
CA ASP A 9 -43.51 31.70 4.01
C ASP A 9 -43.91 31.18 2.62
N LYS A 10 -44.13 32.10 1.68
CA LYS A 10 -44.53 31.75 0.31
C LYS A 10 -43.40 31.11 -0.49
N TYR A 11 -42.16 31.55 -0.22
CA TYR A 11 -40.96 31.00 -0.83
C TYR A 11 -40.68 29.56 -0.36
N ASP A 12 -40.85 29.30 0.94
CA ASP A 12 -40.64 27.96 1.52
C ASP A 12 -41.67 26.92 1.02
N GLU A 13 -42.93 27.31 0.81
CA GLU A 13 -43.96 26.41 0.27
C GLU A 13 -43.75 26.02 -1.20
N GLU A 14 -43.30 26.96 -2.04
CA GLU A 14 -43.01 26.68 -3.45
C GLU A 14 -41.79 25.75 -3.56
N GLN A 15 -40.75 25.98 -2.76
CA GLN A 15 -39.56 25.15 -2.74
C GLN A 15 -39.85 23.71 -2.27
N LYS A 16 -40.72 23.55 -1.26
CA LYS A 16 -41.15 22.23 -0.77
C LYS A 16 -41.97 21.42 -1.79
N ARG A 17 -42.74 22.10 -2.65
CA ARG A 17 -43.48 21.45 -3.76
C ARG A 17 -42.54 21.00 -4.88
N GLU A 18 -41.55 21.81 -5.23
CA GLU A 18 -40.57 21.46 -6.26
C GLU A 18 -39.71 20.26 -5.84
N ASP A 19 -39.25 20.22 -4.59
CA ASP A 19 -38.44 19.13 -4.05
C ASP A 19 -39.22 17.80 -3.98
N SER A 20 -40.50 17.84 -3.58
CA SER A 20 -41.36 16.66 -3.56
C SER A 20 -41.55 16.06 -4.96
N SER A 21 -41.71 16.90 -5.99
CA SER A 21 -41.84 16.46 -7.38
C SER A 21 -40.56 15.79 -7.90
N LYS A 22 -39.38 16.31 -7.52
CA LYS A 22 -38.08 15.77 -7.90
C LYS A 22 -37.84 14.40 -7.24
N ILE A 23 -38.15 14.24 -5.95
CA ILE A 23 -38.02 12.97 -5.22
C ILE A 23 -38.88 11.87 -5.86
N GLN A 24 -40.12 12.19 -6.22
CA GLN A 24 -41.04 11.22 -6.82
C GLN A 24 -40.57 10.78 -8.21
N SER A 25 -40.02 11.69 -9.01
CA SER A 25 -39.46 11.37 -10.33
C SER A 25 -38.21 10.47 -10.28
N GLN A 26 -37.37 10.62 -9.24
CA GLN A 26 -36.17 9.81 -9.05
C GLN A 26 -36.48 8.39 -8.55
N ALA A 27 -37.49 8.23 -7.68
CA ALA A 27 -37.91 6.92 -7.18
C ALA A 27 -38.40 6.00 -8.30
N VAL A 28 -39.18 6.53 -9.26
CA VAL A 28 -39.72 5.77 -10.40
C VAL A 28 -38.63 5.33 -11.39
N LYS A 29 -37.58 6.15 -11.60
CA LYS A 29 -36.45 5.77 -12.47
C LYS A 29 -35.60 4.64 -11.88
N LYS A 30 -35.45 4.60 -10.55
CA LYS A 30 -34.61 3.61 -9.85
C LYS A 30 -35.23 2.21 -9.90
N THR A 31 -36.55 2.09 -9.80
CA THR A 31 -37.26 0.80 -9.85
C THR A 31 -37.19 0.15 -11.23
N LYS A 32 -37.35 0.93 -12.31
CA LYS A 32 -37.35 0.39 -13.69
C LYS A 32 -35.97 -0.12 -14.15
N LYS A 33 -34.87 0.46 -13.65
CA LYS A 33 -33.49 0.04 -13.97
C LYS A 33 -33.10 -1.28 -13.28
N SER A 34 -33.63 -1.54 -12.09
CA SER A 34 -33.31 -2.76 -11.31
C SER A 34 -33.86 -4.03 -11.96
N SER A 35 -35.11 -3.98 -12.46
CA SER A 35 -35.76 -5.14 -13.08
C SER A 35 -35.10 -5.59 -14.39
N LEU A 36 -34.51 -4.67 -15.16
CA LEU A 36 -33.87 -4.99 -16.45
C LEU A 36 -32.51 -5.69 -16.26
N HIS A 37 -31.76 -5.36 -15.19
CA HIS A 37 -30.47 -6.00 -14.89
C HIS A 37 -30.64 -7.45 -14.41
N ILE A 38 -31.70 -7.74 -13.65
CA ILE A 38 -31.96 -9.10 -13.14
C ILE A 38 -32.30 -10.05 -14.29
N VAL A 39 -33.12 -9.62 -15.25
CA VAL A 39 -33.49 -10.44 -16.42
C VAL A 39 -32.26 -10.74 -17.30
N LEU A 40 -31.38 -9.76 -17.52
CA LEU A 40 -30.15 -9.96 -18.30
C LEU A 40 -29.15 -10.91 -17.62
N LEU A 41 -29.03 -10.86 -16.29
CA LEU A 41 -28.15 -11.77 -15.54
C LEU A 41 -28.62 -13.23 -15.59
N VAL A 42 -29.93 -13.47 -15.48
CA VAL A 42 -30.50 -14.82 -15.59
C VAL A 42 -30.29 -15.40 -16.98
N PHE A 43 -30.50 -14.60 -18.04
CA PHE A 43 -30.22 -15.04 -19.42
C PHE A 43 -28.74 -15.36 -19.65
N ALA A 44 -27.81 -14.55 -19.14
CA ALA A 44 -26.38 -14.81 -19.25
C ALA A 44 -25.96 -16.12 -18.56
N LEU A 45 -26.51 -16.41 -17.38
CA LEU A 45 -26.21 -17.64 -16.64
C LEU A 45 -26.72 -18.91 -17.34
N VAL A 46 -27.89 -18.86 -17.97
CA VAL A 46 -28.44 -20.00 -18.74
C VAL A 46 -27.58 -20.28 -19.99
N ILE A 47 -27.07 -19.25 -20.65
CA ILE A 47 -26.17 -19.40 -21.82
C ILE A 47 -24.83 -20.01 -21.38
N VAL A 48 -24.22 -19.52 -20.30
CA VAL A 48 -22.95 -20.06 -19.77
C VAL A 48 -23.10 -21.53 -19.34
N ALA A 49 -24.19 -21.86 -18.65
CA ALA A 49 -24.48 -23.24 -18.24
C ALA A 49 -24.71 -24.17 -19.45
N SER A 50 -25.37 -23.67 -20.51
CA SER A 50 -25.58 -24.42 -21.75
C SER A 50 -24.28 -24.67 -22.51
N ILE A 51 -23.40 -23.66 -22.62
CA ILE A 51 -22.08 -23.82 -23.26
C ILE A 51 -21.19 -24.79 -22.46
N ALA A 52 -21.18 -24.69 -21.12
CA ALA A 52 -20.42 -25.59 -20.27
C ALA A 52 -20.91 -27.06 -20.37
N TYR A 53 -22.22 -27.26 -20.52
CA TYR A 53 -22.81 -28.60 -20.70
C TYR A 53 -22.40 -29.23 -22.03
N TYR A 54 -22.39 -28.47 -23.14
CA TYR A 54 -21.97 -28.98 -24.45
C TYR A 54 -20.46 -29.23 -24.56
N PHE A 55 -19.63 -28.56 -23.75
CA PHE A 55 -18.17 -28.75 -23.72
C PHE A 55 -17.66 -29.75 -22.66
N TRP A 56 -18.54 -30.33 -21.84
CA TRP A 56 -18.17 -31.28 -20.78
C TRP A 56 -17.59 -32.64 -21.24
N PRO A 57 -17.87 -33.22 -22.43
CA PRO A 57 -17.46 -34.59 -22.68
C PRO A 57 -16.04 -34.81 -23.24
N THR A 58 -15.17 -33.79 -23.39
CA THR A 58 -13.82 -33.95 -23.98
C THR A 58 -12.65 -33.98 -22.98
N VAL A 59 -12.89 -33.87 -21.67
CA VAL A 59 -11.86 -33.95 -20.63
C VAL A 59 -11.93 -35.25 -19.81
N LYS A 60 -11.98 -36.40 -20.50
CA LYS A 60 -11.70 -37.72 -19.90
C LYS A 60 -10.40 -38.26 -20.49
N GLY A 61 -9.29 -37.61 -20.16
CA GLY A 61 -8.00 -38.03 -20.71
C GLY A 61 -6.84 -37.15 -20.30
N LEU A 62 -6.62 -36.93 -19.00
CA LEU A 62 -5.33 -36.46 -18.50
C LEU A 62 -5.14 -36.93 -17.05
N ARG A 63 -4.85 -38.23 -16.89
CA ARG A 63 -4.13 -38.72 -15.71
C ARG A 63 -2.64 -38.58 -16.01
N ALA A 64 -2.04 -37.47 -15.60
CA ALA A 64 -0.59 -37.34 -15.50
C ALA A 64 -0.23 -36.24 -14.50
N ALA A 65 0.74 -36.55 -13.63
CA ALA A 65 1.51 -35.67 -12.76
C ALA A 65 0.82 -35.11 -11.49
N THR A 66 0.77 -35.96 -10.46
CA THR A 66 1.56 -35.83 -9.22
C THR A 66 2.07 -34.43 -8.81
N LYS A 67 1.85 -34.09 -7.53
CA LYS A 67 2.41 -32.96 -6.72
C LYS A 67 1.80 -31.56 -6.94
N VAL A 68 0.56 -31.39 -6.51
CA VAL A 68 0.08 -30.11 -5.93
C VAL A 68 0.47 -30.06 -4.44
N SER A 69 1.74 -30.31 -4.17
CA SER A 69 2.43 -30.01 -2.91
C SER A 69 3.64 -29.14 -3.25
N ALA A 70 3.41 -28.13 -4.09
CA ALA A 70 4.20 -26.91 -4.03
C ALA A 70 3.79 -26.22 -2.72
N LEU A 71 4.26 -26.82 -1.62
CA LEU A 71 4.41 -26.20 -0.32
C LEU A 71 4.89 -24.77 -0.55
N PHE A 72 4.14 -23.82 0.00
CA PHE A 72 4.58 -22.46 0.23
C PHE A 72 5.83 -22.50 1.12
N HIS A 73 6.98 -22.84 0.56
CA HIS A 73 8.24 -22.66 1.24
C HIS A 73 8.47 -21.15 1.25
N LYS A 74 8.48 -20.58 2.46
CA LYS A 74 8.84 -19.19 2.66
C LYS A 74 10.24 -19.00 2.09
N ASP A 75 10.42 -17.98 1.24
CA ASP A 75 11.75 -17.57 0.80
C ASP A 75 12.57 -17.15 2.04
N VAL A 76 13.88 -17.40 2.03
CA VAL A 76 14.79 -17.07 3.14
C VAL A 76 14.76 -15.57 3.44
N SER A 77 15.09 -15.15 4.67
CA SER A 77 15.09 -13.73 5.06
C SER A 77 16.50 -13.22 5.35
N LEU A 78 16.98 -12.27 4.56
CA LEU A 78 18.22 -11.53 4.82
C LEU A 78 18.03 -10.52 5.97
N THR A 79 18.91 -10.57 6.97
CA THR A 79 18.87 -9.72 8.18
C THR A 79 20.20 -9.06 8.55
N GLY A 80 21.34 -9.56 8.03
CA GLY A 80 22.69 -8.99 8.18
C GLY A 80 23.49 -9.02 6.87
N ILE A 81 24.31 -7.99 6.57
CA ILE A 81 25.49 -8.12 5.70
C ILE A 81 26.67 -7.49 6.44
N PHE A 82 27.78 -8.21 6.48
CA PHE A 82 29.09 -7.73 6.87
C PHE A 82 30.02 -7.93 5.69
N TYR A 83 30.19 -6.89 4.88
CA TYR A 83 30.95 -6.99 3.65
C TYR A 83 32.43 -6.67 3.86
N SER A 84 33.30 -7.55 3.38
CA SER A 84 34.72 -7.33 3.13
C SER A 84 35.05 -7.83 1.72
N GLU A 85 36.03 -7.23 1.05
CA GLU A 85 36.44 -7.69 -0.29
C GLU A 85 37.00 -9.12 -0.25
N ASP A 86 37.64 -9.50 0.85
CA ASP A 86 38.26 -10.81 1.01
C ASP A 86 37.33 -11.89 1.60
N ASP A 87 36.33 -11.47 2.38
CA ASP A 87 35.43 -12.38 3.11
C ASP A 87 34.05 -11.71 3.34
N PRO A 88 33.16 -11.75 2.34
CA PRO A 88 31.83 -11.19 2.48
C PRO A 88 30.91 -12.17 3.23
N ILE A 89 30.19 -11.64 4.22
CA ILE A 89 29.34 -12.41 5.13
C ILE A 89 27.91 -11.86 5.11
N ALA A 90 26.92 -12.73 5.16
CA ALA A 90 25.52 -12.37 5.36
C ALA A 90 24.90 -13.08 6.57
N ILE A 91 23.80 -12.54 7.09
CA ILE A 91 22.93 -13.23 8.06
C ILE A 91 21.61 -13.52 7.36
N VAL A 92 21.30 -14.80 7.19
CA VAL A 92 20.09 -15.30 6.51
C VAL A 92 19.34 -16.22 7.46
N ASP A 93 18.09 -15.90 7.76
CA ASP A 93 17.26 -16.58 8.76
C ASP A 93 17.97 -16.76 10.12
N GLY A 94 18.79 -15.78 10.50
CA GLY A 94 19.56 -15.77 11.74
C GLY A 94 20.85 -16.60 11.72
N LYS A 95 21.21 -17.21 10.58
CA LYS A 95 22.46 -17.95 10.39
C LYS A 95 23.48 -17.08 9.66
N ILE A 96 24.75 -17.14 10.09
CA ILE A 96 25.87 -16.54 9.36
C ILE A 96 26.17 -17.43 8.16
N VAL A 97 26.28 -16.82 6.98
CA VAL A 97 26.46 -17.51 5.70
C VAL A 97 27.49 -16.78 4.83
N HIS A 98 28.20 -17.53 4.01
CA HIS A 98 29.14 -17.06 3.01
C HIS A 98 28.61 -17.33 1.59
N GLU A 99 29.31 -16.82 0.58
CA GLU A 99 29.04 -17.20 -0.82
C GLU A 99 29.13 -18.72 -0.99
N GLU A 100 28.27 -19.28 -1.84
CA GLU A 100 28.09 -20.71 -2.12
C GLU A 100 27.41 -21.56 -1.03
N ASP A 101 27.15 -21.01 0.17
CA ASP A 101 26.42 -21.72 1.22
C ASP A 101 24.98 -22.04 0.82
N VAL A 102 24.43 -23.14 1.38
CA VAL A 102 23.06 -23.58 1.13
C VAL A 102 22.23 -23.59 2.42
N ILE A 103 21.12 -22.86 2.43
CA ILE A 103 20.16 -22.76 3.54
C ILE A 103 18.76 -23.12 3.02
N ASP A 104 18.16 -24.20 3.53
CA ASP A 104 16.79 -24.61 3.19
C ASP A 104 16.53 -24.71 1.66
N ASP A 105 17.47 -25.38 0.96
CA ASP A 105 17.55 -25.53 -0.50
C ASP A 105 17.83 -24.22 -1.28
N VAL A 106 18.13 -23.13 -0.59
CA VAL A 106 18.51 -21.85 -1.18
C VAL A 106 20.03 -21.71 -1.14
N LYS A 107 20.65 -21.57 -2.32
CA LYS A 107 22.08 -21.29 -2.45
C LYS A 107 22.33 -19.79 -2.42
N VAL A 108 23.30 -19.33 -1.64
CA VAL A 108 23.85 -17.97 -1.68
C VAL A 108 24.81 -17.88 -2.85
N LEU A 109 24.53 -17.03 -3.84
CA LEU A 109 25.36 -16.90 -5.05
C LEU A 109 26.44 -15.84 -4.89
N LYS A 110 26.04 -14.66 -4.42
CA LYS A 110 26.91 -13.49 -4.33
C LYS A 110 26.48 -12.61 -3.18
N ILE A 111 27.44 -12.15 -2.40
CA ILE A 111 27.22 -11.18 -1.32
C ILE A 111 27.90 -9.89 -1.76
N HIS A 112 27.09 -8.87 -2.03
CA HIS A 112 27.52 -7.51 -2.29
C HIS A 112 27.45 -6.70 -0.99
N LYS A 113 27.77 -5.40 -1.06
CA LYS A 113 27.72 -4.50 0.11
C LYS A 113 26.30 -4.32 0.66
N ASP A 114 25.31 -4.33 -0.22
CA ASP A 114 23.92 -3.96 0.03
C ASP A 114 22.92 -5.00 -0.50
N GLU A 115 23.40 -6.10 -1.07
CA GLU A 115 22.58 -7.09 -1.74
C GLU A 115 23.16 -8.49 -1.57
N VAL A 116 22.27 -9.49 -1.46
CA VAL A 116 22.64 -10.90 -1.55
C VAL A 116 21.81 -11.55 -2.65
N GLU A 117 22.49 -12.24 -3.57
CA GLU A 117 21.88 -13.03 -4.63
C GLU A 117 21.69 -14.47 -4.18
N PHE A 118 20.55 -15.05 -4.53
CA PHE A 118 20.13 -16.39 -4.13
C PHE A 118 19.66 -17.21 -5.33
N GLU A 119 19.75 -18.53 -5.22
CA GLU A 119 19.19 -19.47 -6.18
C GLU A 119 18.47 -20.64 -5.49
N ARG A 120 17.31 -21.03 -6.03
CA ARG A 120 16.62 -22.26 -5.65
C ARG A 120 16.00 -22.90 -6.89
N ALA A 121 16.36 -24.15 -7.16
CA ALA A 121 15.81 -24.93 -8.27
C ALA A 121 15.82 -24.15 -9.62
N GLY A 122 16.90 -23.43 -9.91
CA GLY A 122 17.06 -22.62 -11.12
C GLY A 122 16.37 -21.24 -11.08
N ARG A 123 15.56 -20.93 -10.06
CA ARG A 123 15.03 -19.58 -9.84
C ARG A 123 16.07 -18.74 -9.08
N ARG A 124 16.50 -17.65 -9.70
CA ARG A 124 17.36 -16.64 -9.06
C ARG A 124 16.55 -15.44 -8.59
N TRP A 125 16.93 -14.89 -7.45
CA TRP A 125 16.44 -13.60 -6.95
C TRP A 125 17.52 -12.96 -6.10
N SER A 126 17.37 -11.68 -5.82
CA SER A 126 18.21 -10.99 -4.88
C SER A 126 17.39 -10.40 -3.74
N GLN A 127 18.00 -10.28 -2.58
CA GLN A 127 17.48 -9.48 -1.48
C GLN A 127 18.48 -8.41 -1.16
N ASN A 128 18.02 -7.17 -1.17
CA ASN A 128 18.83 -6.08 -0.69
C ASN A 128 18.88 -6.13 0.82
N MET A 129 20.10 -6.16 1.36
CA MET A 129 20.32 -5.70 2.72
C MET A 129 20.07 -4.21 2.70
N HIS A 130 18.81 -3.86 2.92
CA HIS A 130 18.53 -2.56 3.46
C HIS A 130 19.18 -2.51 4.85
N VAL A 131 20.44 -2.03 4.87
CA VAL A 131 20.75 -0.90 5.73
C VAL A 131 19.54 0.03 5.64
N VAL A 132 19.21 0.63 6.75
CA VAL A 132 18.16 1.62 6.90
C VAL A 132 18.44 2.88 6.05
N GLU A 133 18.89 2.74 4.81
CA GLU A 133 18.89 3.74 3.75
C GLU A 133 17.43 3.91 3.32
N LYS A 134 16.66 4.59 4.19
CA LYS A 134 15.39 5.22 3.85
C LYS A 134 14.16 4.32 3.64
N GLY A 135 14.09 3.18 4.35
CA GLY A 135 12.85 2.62 4.93
C GLY A 135 11.77 2.06 4.00
N VAL A 136 12.05 1.05 3.19
CA VAL A 136 10.97 0.29 2.54
C VAL A 136 11.19 -1.22 2.74
N SER A 137 10.62 -1.79 3.80
CA SER A 137 10.75 -3.24 4.09
C SER A 137 9.58 -4.09 3.57
N SER A 138 8.43 -3.51 3.23
CA SER A 138 7.21 -4.27 2.89
C SER A 138 6.74 -4.17 1.44
N GLY A 139 7.57 -3.65 0.52
CA GLY A 139 7.17 -3.40 -0.88
C GLY A 139 6.03 -2.38 -1.05
N LEU A 140 5.67 -1.69 0.04
CA LEU A 140 4.75 -0.56 0.08
C LEU A 140 5.55 0.74 0.12
N PRO A 141 5.06 1.82 -0.52
CA PRO A 141 5.70 3.12 -0.38
C PRO A 141 5.70 3.57 1.09
N MET A 142 6.63 4.45 1.49
CA MET A 142 6.78 4.89 2.88
C MET A 142 6.72 6.41 3.02
N LEU A 143 6.05 6.88 4.07
CA LEU A 143 6.22 8.22 4.63
C LEU A 143 7.21 8.16 5.81
N LEU A 144 8.32 8.88 5.72
CA LEU A 144 9.21 9.13 6.84
C LEU A 144 8.95 10.52 7.43
N GLU A 145 8.62 10.56 8.72
CA GLU A 145 8.56 11.78 9.52
C GLU A 145 9.87 11.93 10.31
N LEU A 146 10.57 13.05 10.11
CA LEU A 146 11.69 13.47 10.94
C LEU A 146 11.25 14.64 11.83
N GLY A 147 11.14 14.40 13.13
CA GLY A 147 10.58 15.34 14.09
C GLY A 147 11.25 15.25 15.46
N SER A 148 10.59 15.78 16.49
CA SER A 148 10.95 15.51 17.88
C SER A 148 9.74 15.66 18.80
N HIS A 149 9.66 14.84 19.85
CA HIS A 149 8.57 14.92 20.83
C HIS A 149 8.55 16.25 21.61
N LYS A 150 9.67 16.98 21.63
CA LYS A 150 9.79 18.25 22.34
C LYS A 150 9.44 19.47 21.47
N CYS A 151 9.37 19.31 20.15
CA CYS A 151 9.06 20.39 19.22
C CYS A 151 7.53 20.56 19.06
N PRO A 152 6.95 21.76 19.32
CA PRO A 152 5.50 21.97 19.29
C PRO A 152 4.78 21.55 18.00
N PRO A 153 5.20 21.99 16.79
CA PRO A 153 4.55 21.54 15.55
C PRO A 153 4.74 20.04 15.28
N CYS A 154 5.86 19.44 15.72
CA CYS A 154 6.07 17.99 15.59
C CYS A 154 5.09 17.18 16.44
N ARG A 155 4.76 17.64 17.65
CA ARG A 155 3.77 16.97 18.51
C ARG A 155 2.40 16.90 17.86
N GLN A 156 2.03 17.89 17.05
CA GLN A 156 0.77 17.88 16.32
C GLN A 156 0.75 16.83 15.20
N MET A 157 1.92 16.45 14.66
CA MET A 157 2.03 15.40 13.64
C MET A 157 1.77 14.01 14.22
N ILE A 158 2.18 13.73 15.46
CA ILE A 158 2.06 12.40 16.10
C ILE A 158 0.64 11.80 15.98
N PRO A 159 -0.44 12.45 16.45
CA PRO A 159 -1.79 11.89 16.35
C PRO A 159 -2.28 11.77 14.89
N ILE A 160 -1.78 12.61 13.98
CA ILE A 160 -2.09 12.50 12.54
C ILE A 160 -1.47 11.23 11.99
N LEU A 161 -0.18 10.99 12.25
CA LEU A 161 0.55 9.83 11.79
C LEU A 161 -0.03 8.53 12.36
N ASP A 162 -0.39 8.50 13.64
CA ASP A 162 -1.01 7.33 14.26
C ASP A 162 -2.38 7.01 13.65
N GLY A 163 -3.19 8.03 13.41
CA GLY A 163 -4.47 7.86 12.71
C GLY A 163 -4.31 7.39 11.25
N LEU A 164 -3.19 7.74 10.60
CA LEU A 164 -2.87 7.25 9.26
C LEU A 164 -2.36 5.81 9.30
N ARG A 165 -1.48 5.45 10.25
CA ARG A 165 -1.01 4.07 10.47
C ARG A 165 -2.19 3.11 10.65
N ALA A 166 -3.11 3.46 11.54
CA ALA A 166 -4.26 2.62 11.86
C ALA A 166 -5.17 2.38 10.64
N LYS A 167 -5.33 3.37 9.76
CA LYS A 167 -6.28 3.29 8.63
C LYS A 167 -5.64 2.81 7.31
N TYR A 168 -4.36 3.07 7.09
CA TYR A 168 -3.72 2.92 5.78
C TYR A 168 -2.48 2.02 5.79
N ALA A 169 -2.27 1.20 6.83
CA ALA A 169 -1.14 0.28 6.91
C ALA A 169 -0.96 -0.65 5.69
N ALA A 170 -2.07 -1.01 5.02
CA ALA A 170 -2.04 -1.83 3.81
C ALA A 170 -1.70 -1.05 2.52
N LYS A 171 -1.62 0.28 2.60
CA LYS A 171 -1.41 1.17 1.44
C LYS A 171 0.00 1.76 1.41
N PHE A 172 0.49 2.20 2.56
CA PHE A 172 1.82 2.77 2.73
C PHE A 172 2.29 2.62 4.19
N GLN A 173 3.61 2.63 4.36
CA GLN A 173 4.27 2.56 5.67
C GLN A 173 4.47 3.96 6.23
N ILE A 174 4.57 4.07 7.56
CA ILE A 174 4.90 5.34 8.22
C ILE A 174 5.98 5.11 9.28
N LYS A 175 7.17 5.65 9.05
CA LYS A 175 8.27 5.67 10.02
C LYS A 175 8.39 7.06 10.65
N TYR A 176 8.73 7.10 11.93
CA TYR A 176 9.01 8.32 12.66
C TYR A 176 10.41 8.23 13.25
N ILE A 177 11.21 9.29 13.13
CA ILE A 177 12.52 9.42 13.76
C ILE A 177 12.54 10.70 14.59
N ASP A 178 12.85 10.56 15.88
CA ASP A 178 13.15 11.72 16.74
C ASP A 178 14.62 12.13 16.53
N VAL A 179 14.83 13.19 15.77
CA VAL A 179 16.18 13.64 15.38
C VAL A 179 16.96 14.30 16.53
N TRP A 180 16.31 14.57 17.67
CA TRP A 180 17.02 15.04 18.87
C TRP A 180 17.54 13.88 19.71
N GLN A 181 16.97 12.68 19.56
CA GLN A 181 17.47 11.45 20.16
C GLN A 181 18.49 10.79 19.23
N ASP A 182 18.19 10.73 17.93
CA ASP A 182 19.09 10.25 16.89
C ASP A 182 19.65 11.44 16.08
N ARG A 183 20.79 11.97 16.54
CA ARG A 183 21.41 13.14 15.91
C ARG A 183 22.04 12.83 14.55
N ALA A 184 22.40 11.57 14.30
CA ALA A 184 22.98 11.16 13.02
C ALA A 184 21.93 11.25 11.91
N ALA A 185 20.67 10.89 12.21
CA ALA A 185 19.57 10.94 11.27
C ALA A 185 19.33 12.35 10.68
N ALA A 186 19.52 13.43 11.46
CA ALA A 186 19.38 14.78 10.90
C ALA A 186 20.34 15.04 9.73
N SER A 187 21.59 14.59 9.88
CA SER A 187 22.63 14.72 8.84
C SER A 187 22.36 13.78 7.67
N GLU A 188 22.08 12.50 7.96
CA GLU A 188 21.83 11.45 6.97
C GLU A 188 20.68 11.82 6.01
N TYR A 189 19.58 12.35 6.55
CA TYR A 189 18.40 12.71 5.77
C TYR A 189 18.40 14.16 5.28
N GLY A 190 19.48 14.92 5.50
CA GLY A 190 19.64 16.30 5.08
C GLY A 190 18.62 17.26 5.72
N VAL A 191 18.20 16.99 6.96
CA VAL A 191 17.16 17.75 7.66
C VAL A 191 17.73 19.02 8.24
N ARG A 192 17.27 20.16 7.71
CA ARG A 192 17.63 21.50 8.21
C ARG A 192 16.60 22.08 9.18
N LYS A 193 15.34 21.63 9.08
CA LYS A 193 14.22 22.08 9.90
C LYS A 193 13.29 20.91 10.19
N ILE A 194 12.73 20.86 11.39
CA ILE A 194 11.69 19.90 11.75
C ILE A 194 10.34 20.62 11.94
N PRO A 195 9.22 19.93 11.68
CA PRO A 195 9.14 18.58 11.11
C PRO A 195 9.49 18.54 9.62
N THR A 196 9.97 17.40 9.13
CA THR A 196 10.22 17.13 7.70
C THR A 196 9.60 15.78 7.32
N GLN A 197 8.83 15.76 6.23
CA GLN A 197 8.19 14.56 5.68
C GLN A 197 8.85 14.18 4.38
N ILE A 198 9.28 12.94 4.26
CA ILE A 198 9.88 12.40 3.04
C ILE A 198 9.06 11.21 2.57
N PHE A 199 8.65 11.23 1.32
CA PHE A 199 7.87 10.18 0.68
C PHE A 199 8.80 9.36 -0.20
N TYR A 200 8.79 8.05 0.03
CA TYR A 200 9.52 7.06 -0.74
C TYR A 200 8.55 6.22 -1.55
N ASP A 201 8.92 5.93 -2.79
CA ASP A 201 8.23 4.92 -3.58
C ASP A 201 8.53 3.50 -3.05
N ARG A 202 7.96 2.48 -3.72
CA ARG A 202 8.15 1.07 -3.33
C ARG A 202 9.60 0.58 -3.47
N ASN A 203 10.42 1.30 -4.22
CA ASN A 203 11.82 0.98 -4.47
C ASN A 203 12.75 1.75 -3.53
N GLY A 204 12.22 2.49 -2.55
CA GLY A 204 13.02 3.30 -1.64
C GLY A 204 13.53 4.61 -2.23
N LYS A 205 13.08 5.01 -3.43
CA LYS A 205 13.47 6.29 -4.02
C LYS A 205 12.64 7.43 -3.41
N GLU A 206 13.32 8.49 -2.98
CA GLU A 206 12.67 9.72 -2.56
C GLU A 206 11.93 10.36 -3.75
N VAL A 207 10.61 10.47 -3.63
CA VAL A 207 9.74 11.00 -4.69
C VAL A 207 9.12 12.35 -4.35
N PHE A 208 9.04 12.68 -3.06
CA PHE A 208 8.51 13.97 -2.60
C PHE A 208 9.00 14.29 -1.19
N ARG A 209 9.16 15.59 -0.89
CA ARG A 209 9.55 16.09 0.43
C ARG A 209 8.76 17.34 0.80
N HIS A 210 8.32 17.42 2.04
CA HIS A 210 7.71 18.60 2.65
C HIS A 210 8.46 19.00 3.92
N VAL A 211 8.48 20.29 4.23
CA VAL A 211 9.10 20.84 5.44
C VAL A 211 8.07 21.72 6.17
N GLY A 212 7.91 21.47 7.46
CA GLY A 212 6.91 22.12 8.31
C GLY A 212 5.71 21.22 8.59
N PHE A 213 4.72 21.78 9.28
CA PHE A 213 3.49 21.05 9.60
C PHE A 213 2.81 20.57 8.31
N TYR A 214 2.26 19.36 8.34
CA TYR A 214 1.59 18.77 7.19
C TYR A 214 0.28 18.09 7.59
N SER A 215 -0.84 18.63 7.10
CA SER A 215 -2.15 18.15 7.53
C SER A 215 -2.44 16.75 6.99
N LYS A 216 -3.31 16.01 7.69
CA LYS A 216 -3.79 14.69 7.22
C LYS A 216 -4.31 14.75 5.78
N LYS A 217 -5.07 15.80 5.43
CA LYS A 217 -5.65 15.99 4.10
C LYS A 217 -4.54 16.10 3.05
N ASP A 218 -3.50 16.87 3.34
CA ASP A 218 -2.43 17.14 2.40
C ASP A 218 -1.51 15.93 2.21
N ILE A 219 -1.24 15.17 3.28
CA ILE A 219 -0.52 13.88 3.19
C ILE A 219 -1.26 12.92 2.26
N LEU A 220 -2.58 12.78 2.42
CA LEU A 220 -3.39 11.90 1.56
C LEU A 220 -3.43 12.41 0.12
N ALA A 221 -3.52 13.73 -0.09
CA ALA A 221 -3.45 14.32 -1.42
C ALA A 221 -2.09 14.07 -2.10
N ALA A 222 -0.99 14.17 -1.36
CA ALA A 222 0.34 13.81 -1.87
C ALA A 222 0.41 12.34 -2.29
N TRP A 223 -0.13 11.44 -1.48
CA TRP A 223 -0.18 10.02 -1.84
C TRP A 223 -0.97 9.74 -3.11
N ILE A 224 -2.12 10.39 -3.29
CA ILE A 224 -2.91 10.29 -4.51
C ILE A 224 -2.11 10.80 -5.71
N LYS A 225 -1.45 11.96 -5.58
CA LYS A 225 -0.60 12.54 -6.64
C LYS A 225 0.57 11.62 -7.01
N LEU A 226 1.09 10.87 -6.03
CA LEU A 226 2.15 9.88 -6.20
C LEU A 226 1.64 8.51 -6.68
N GLY A 227 0.35 8.37 -6.98
CA GLY A 227 -0.23 7.16 -7.58
C GLY A 227 -0.68 6.09 -6.58
N VAL A 228 -0.74 6.40 -5.27
CA VAL A 228 -1.23 5.47 -4.25
C VAL A 228 -2.76 5.51 -4.21
N LYS A 229 -3.38 4.32 -4.29
CA LYS A 229 -4.84 4.14 -4.22
C LYS A 229 -5.28 3.99 -2.75
N LEU A 230 -5.86 5.04 -2.19
CA LEU A 230 -6.33 5.10 -0.79
C LEU A 230 -7.65 4.36 -0.56
#